data_AF-A0A259D7D4-F1
#
_entry.id   AF-A0A259D7D4-F1
#
_cell.length_a   1.000
_cell.length_b   1.000
_cell.length_c   1.000
_cell.angle_alpha   90.00
_cell.angle_beta   90.00
_cell.angle_gamma   90.00
#
_symmetry.space_group_name_H-M   'P 1'
#
loop_
_entity.id
_entity.type
_entity.pdbx_description
1 polymer ?
#
loop_
_entity_poly.entity_id
_entity_poly.type
_entity_poly.pdbx_seq_one_letter_code
_entity_poly.pdbx_strand_id
1 'polypeptide(L)' 'LTKSKELVDGYCIYLQTTGEVHIEIDDVLNGTNDEWDLKAHHCKAMGANKPVFVATNVDLNIKQ' A
#
# COMPACT_ATOMS: atom_id res chain seq x y z
N LEU A 1 -9.86 7.86 -22.20
CA LEU A 1 -10.33 7.72 -20.81
C LEU A 1 -9.33 8.46 -19.92
N THR A 2 -9.69 9.63 -19.41
CA THR A 2 -8.80 10.42 -18.55
C THR A 2 -9.02 9.95 -17.11
N LYS A 3 -7.99 9.41 -16.46
CA LYS A 3 -8.05 9.08 -15.03
C LYS A 3 -7.54 10.29 -14.24
N SER A 4 -8.38 10.87 -13.38
CA SER A 4 -7.95 11.86 -12.39
C SER A 4 -7.57 11.16 -11.08
N LYS A 5 -6.71 11.80 -10.29
CA LYS A 5 -6.39 11.39 -8.92
C LYS A 5 -6.72 12.55 -8.01
N GLU A 6 -7.42 12.26 -6.93
CA GLU A 6 -7.82 13.25 -5.93
C GLU A 6 -7.24 12.83 -4.57
N LEU A 7 -7.00 13.81 -3.71
CA LEU A 7 -6.62 13.57 -2.33
C LEU A 7 -7.90 13.25 -1.56
N VAL A 8 -7.82 12.22 -0.72
CA VAL A 8 -8.91 11.75 0.15
C VAL A 8 -8.37 11.56 1.55
N ASP A 9 -9.25 11.53 2.54
CA ASP A 9 -8.88 11.33 3.93
C ASP A 9 -8.46 9.87 4.18
N GLY A 10 -7.78 9.64 5.31
CA GLY A 10 -7.24 8.33 5.71
C GLY A 10 -5.72 8.35 5.95
N TYR A 11 -5.10 7.17 5.94
CA TYR A 11 -3.66 7.02 6.19
C TYR A 11 -3.01 5.87 5.41
N CYS A 12 -1.69 5.93 5.30
CA CYS A 12 -0.85 4.83 4.83
C CYS A 12 0.40 4.77 5.71
N ILE A 13 0.47 3.78 6.60
CA ILE A 13 1.51 3.67 7.62
C ILE A 13 2.24 2.34 7.45
N TYR A 14 3.57 2.39 7.47
CA TYR A 14 4.43 1.20 7.44
C TYR A 14 5.04 0.93 8.82
N LEU A 15 4.70 -0.20 9.43
CA LEU A 15 5.30 -0.67 10.68
C LEU A 15 6.56 -1.48 10.36
N GLN A 16 7.72 -0.87 10.61
CA GLN A 16 9.02 -1.51 10.36
C GLN A 16 9.27 -2.75 11.23
N THR A 17 8.64 -2.82 12.40
CA THR A 17 8.79 -3.92 13.37
C THR A 17 8.13 -5.21 12.90
N THR A 18 6.96 -5.12 12.27
CA THR A 18 6.20 -6.27 11.77
C THR A 18 6.32 -6.45 10.26
N GLY A 19 6.77 -5.42 9.54
CA GLY A 19 6.80 -5.41 8.09
C GLY A 19 5.38 -5.28 7.50
N GLU A 20 4.48 -4.60 8.17
CA GLU A 20 3.07 -4.44 7.76
C GLU A 20 2.79 -3.02 7.28
N VAL A 21 1.91 -2.91 6.29
CA VAL A 21 1.41 -1.65 5.76
C VAL A 21 -0.09 -1.60 6.04
N HIS A 22 -0.51 -0.59 6.79
CA HIS A 22 -1.91 -0.33 7.09
C HIS A 22 -2.36 0.85 6.24
N ILE A 23 -3.47 0.66 5.54
CA ILE A 23 -4.07 1.66 4.66
C ILE A 23 -5.51 1.85 5.10
N GLU A 24 -5.89 3.09 5.34
CA GLU A 24 -7.28 3.53 5.50
C GLU A 24 -7.58 4.53 4.39
N ILE A 25 -8.74 4.37 3.75
CA ILE A 25 -9.28 5.31 2.78
C ILE A 25 -10.67 5.73 3.27
N ASP A 26 -10.87 7.02 3.46
CA ASP A 26 -12.18 7.62 3.72
C ASP A 26 -12.55 8.63 2.62
N ASP A 27 -13.24 8.14 1.60
CA ASP A 27 -13.76 8.93 0.49
C ASP A 27 -15.29 8.85 0.46
N VAL A 28 -15.91 9.61 1.35
CA VAL A 28 -17.37 9.73 1.45
C VAL A 28 -17.99 10.24 0.15
N LEU A 29 -17.29 11.09 -0.62
CA LEU A 29 -17.81 11.70 -1.85
C LEU A 29 -17.98 10.67 -2.96
N ASN A 30 -17.05 9.73 -3.09
CA ASN A 30 -17.13 8.64 -4.07
C ASN A 30 -17.62 7.32 -3.44
N GLY A 31 -18.04 7.34 -2.17
CA GLY A 31 -18.60 6.19 -1.45
C GLY A 31 -17.60 5.05 -1.23
N THR A 32 -16.31 5.38 -1.14
CA THR A 32 -15.25 4.40 -0.88
C THR A 32 -14.77 4.58 0.55
N ASN A 33 -15.02 3.58 1.40
CA ASN A 33 -14.47 3.48 2.73
C ASN A 33 -13.86 2.08 2.84
N ASP A 34 -12.52 2.01 2.87
CA ASP A 34 -11.79 0.76 2.77
C ASP A 34 -10.61 0.75 3.75
N GLU A 35 -10.34 -0.44 4.29
CA GLU A 35 -9.21 -0.71 5.17
C GLU A 35 -8.45 -1.93 4.65
N TRP A 36 -7.12 -1.80 4.57
CA TRP A 36 -6.23 -2.91 4.16
C TRP A 36 -5.04 -3.04 5.10
N ASP A 37 -4.87 -4.27 5.59
CA ASP A 37 -3.65 -4.73 6.25
C ASP A 37 -2.86 -5.61 5.30
N LEU A 38 -1.70 -5.11 4.88
CA LEU A 38 -0.87 -5.78 3.88
C LEU A 38 0.49 -6.15 4.46
N LYS A 39 0.93 -7.39 4.21
CA LYS A 39 2.31 -7.79 4.48
C LYS A 39 3.23 -7.20 3.42
N ALA A 40 4.18 -6.38 3.85
CA ALA A 40 5.19 -5.81 2.99
C ALA A 40 6.40 -6.72 2.87
N HIS A 41 6.90 -6.86 1.64
CA HIS A 41 8.17 -7.51 1.37
C HIS A 41 9.20 -6.47 0.93
N HIS A 42 10.37 -6.48 1.57
CA HIS A 42 11.48 -5.61 1.19
C HIS A 42 12.04 -6.01 -0.18
N CYS A 43 12.15 -5.05 -1.09
CA CYS A 43 12.74 -5.28 -2.40
C CYS A 43 14.26 -5.47 -2.30
N LYS A 44 14.80 -6.54 -2.91
CA LYS A 44 16.25 -6.83 -2.94
C LYS A 44 17.07 -5.82 -3.75
N ALA A 45 16.45 -5.12 -4.70
CA ALA A 45 17.11 -4.14 -5.56
C ALA A 45 16.47 -2.76 -5.34
N MET A 46 17.26 -1.83 -4.80
CA MET A 46 16.87 -0.44 -4.64
C MET A 46 17.75 0.41 -5.56
N GLY A 47 17.14 1.36 -6.29
CA GLY A 47 17.90 2.54 -6.71
C GLY A 47 18.40 3.27 -5.46
N ALA A 48 19.56 3.93 -5.55
CA ALA A 48 20.20 4.56 -4.39
C ALA A 48 19.20 5.39 -3.54
N ASN A 49 19.19 5.14 -2.23
CA ASN A 49 18.47 5.90 -1.19
C ASN A 49 16.94 5.86 -1.19
N LYS A 50 16.29 4.80 -1.69
CA LYS A 50 14.83 4.67 -1.53
C LYS A 50 14.46 3.33 -0.91
N PRO A 51 13.93 3.28 0.33
CA PRO A 51 13.26 2.08 0.82
C PRO A 51 12.04 1.82 -0.07
N VAL A 52 12.09 0.74 -0.82
CA VAL A 52 10.96 0.28 -1.65
C VAL A 52 10.48 -1.03 -1.04
N PHE A 53 9.26 -1.01 -0.53
CA PHE A 53 8.52 -2.21 -0.16
C PHE A 53 7.36 -2.38 -1.15
N VAL A 54 6.98 -3.63 -1.41
CA VAL A 54 5.75 -3.96 -2.14
C VAL A 54 4.80 -4.60 -1.16
N ALA A 55 3.58 -4.09 -1.13
CA ALA A 55 2.47 -4.62 -0.37
C ALA A 55 1.32 -4.90 -1.36
N THR A 56 0.70 -6.07 -1.26
CA THR A 56 -0.35 -6.49 -2.19
C THR A 56 -1.33 -7.42 -1.48
N ASN A 57 -2.54 -7.49 -2.02
CA ASN A 57 -3.62 -8.37 -1.57
C ASN A 57 -3.49 -9.81 -2.11
N VAL A 58 -2.41 -10.14 -2.83
CA VAL A 58 -2.09 -11.51 -3.28
C VAL A 58 -0.75 -11.96 -2.70
N ASP A 59 -0.58 -13.26 -2.47
CA ASP A 59 0.69 -13.78 -1.93
C ASP A 59 1.81 -13.68 -2.97
N LEU A 60 2.83 -12.86 -2.66
CA LEU A 60 4.01 -12.65 -3.51
C LEU A 60 4.96 -13.86 -3.56
N ASN A 61 4.78 -14.87 -2.71
CA ASN A 61 5.65 -16.06 -2.66
C ASN A 61 5.14 -17.21 -3.52
N ILE A 62 3.95 -17.08 -4.12
CA ILE A 62 3.46 -18.05 -5.09
C ILE A 62 4.27 -17.88 -6.37
N LYS A 63 5.20 -18.81 -6.62
CA LYS A 63 5.84 -18.94 -7.93
C LYS A 63 4.79 -19.41 -8.93
N GLN A 64 4.48 -18.59 -9.92
CA GLN A 64 3.76 -19.03 -11.12
C GLN A 64 4.62 -19.98 -11.96
#